data_AF-A0A7K2ZAL4-F1
#
_entry.id   AF-A0A7K2ZAL4-F1
#
_cell.length_a   1.000
_cell.length_b   1.000
_cell.length_c   1.000
_cell.angle_alpha   90.00
_cell.angle_beta   90.00
_cell.angle_gamma   90.00
#
_symmetry.space_group_name_H-M   'P 1'
#
loop_
_entity.id
_entity.type
_entity.pdbx_description
1 polymer ?
#
loop_
_entity_poly.entity_id
_entity_poly.type
_entity_poly.pdbx_seq_one_letter_code
_entity_poly.pdbx_strand_id
1 'polypeptide(L)'
;MPSWAHRADLSLLTAREREALAGLGDCLTNAAMADRWHVTERTVKKHVANVFIKLEISTRAEAAVIATLSKCAERCPQGHWCGSSRI
;
A
#
# COMPACT_ATOMS: atom_id res chain seq x y z
N MET A 1 0.61 -15.11 -6.99
CA MET A 1 0.71 -14.16 -5.86
C MET A 1 2.11 -14.23 -5.30
N PRO A 2 2.82 -13.12 -5.13
CA PRO A 2 4.14 -13.14 -4.52
C PRO A 2 4.05 -13.56 -3.05
N SER A 3 4.94 -14.45 -2.60
CA SER A 3 4.91 -14.99 -1.24
C SER A 3 5.15 -13.94 -0.14
N TRP A 4 5.82 -12.83 -0.47
CA TRP A 4 6.09 -11.73 0.46
C TRP A 4 4.83 -10.89 0.76
N ALA A 5 3.87 -10.81 -0.15
CA ALA A 5 2.70 -9.94 0.02
C ALA A 5 1.75 -10.40 1.14
N HIS A 6 1.69 -11.71 1.42
CA HIS A 6 0.86 -12.26 2.49
C HIS A 6 1.41 -12.00 3.90
N ARG A 7 2.68 -11.59 4.02
CA ARG A 7 3.31 -11.27 5.31
C ARG A 7 3.07 -9.83 5.76
N ALA A 8 2.57 -8.97 4.88
CA ALA A 8 2.34 -7.57 5.18
C ALA A 8 1.14 -7.40 6.12
N ASP A 9 1.41 -7.11 7.39
CA ASP A 9 0.39 -6.78 8.39
C ASP A 9 0.07 -5.28 8.37
N LEU A 10 -1.11 -4.93 7.85
CA LEU A 10 -1.57 -3.55 7.74
C LEU A 10 -1.94 -2.93 9.09
N SER A 11 -2.13 -3.73 10.15
CA SER A 11 -2.47 -3.24 11.48
C SER A 11 -1.32 -2.46 12.13
N LEU A 12 -0.08 -2.71 11.69
CA LEU A 12 1.13 -2.02 12.16
C LEU A 12 1.20 -0.56 11.69
N LEU A 13 0.44 -0.20 10.65
CA LEU A 13 0.46 1.13 10.08
C LEU A 13 -0.38 2.11 10.91
N THR A 14 0.10 3.33 11.04
CA THR A 14 -0.72 4.47 11.50
C THR A 14 -1.72 4.86 10.41
N ALA A 15 -2.70 5.70 10.76
CA ALA A 15 -3.66 6.23 9.78
C ALA A 15 -2.95 6.90 8.59
N ARG A 16 -1.96 7.76 8.86
CA ARG A 16 -1.21 8.47 7.82
C ARG A 16 -0.34 7.54 6.96
N GLU A 17 0.19 6.47 7.54
CA GLU A 17 0.95 5.46 6.79
C GLU A 17 0.03 4.60 5.90
N ARG A 18 -1.20 4.31 6.34
CA ARG A 18 -2.21 3.69 5.46
C ARG A 18 -2.61 4.59 4.30
N GLU A 19 -2.78 5.89 4.53
CA GLU A 19 -3.01 6.86 3.46
C GLU A 19 -1.83 6.90 2.47
N ALA A 20 -0.58 6.85 2.98
CA ALA A 20 0.61 6.76 2.14
C ALA A 20 0.55 5.50 1.26
N LEU A 21 0.33 4.34 1.88
CA LEU A 21 0.22 3.07 1.16
C LEU A 21 -0.87 3.11 0.08
N ALA A 22 -2.04 3.68 0.38
CA ALA A 22 -3.12 3.86 -0.59
C ALA A 22 -2.68 4.74 -1.77
N GLY A 23 -2.00 5.87 -1.50
CA GLY A 23 -1.44 6.74 -2.53
C GLY A 23 -0.36 6.07 -3.38
N LEU A 24 0.44 5.17 -2.79
CA LEU A 24 1.38 4.32 -3.54
C LEU A 24 0.65 3.37 -4.50
N GLY A 25 -0.46 2.77 -4.05
CA GLY A 25 -1.34 1.94 -4.89
C GLY A 25 -2.02 2.69 -6.03
N ASP A 26 -2.29 3.99 -5.83
CA ASP A 26 -2.83 4.89 -6.86
C ASP A 26 -1.72 5.53 -7.73
N CYS A 27 -0.48 5.03 -7.62
CA CYS A 27 0.69 5.51 -8.37
C CYS A 27 1.01 7.01 -8.18
N LEU A 28 0.61 7.62 -7.04
CA LEU A 28 0.85 9.04 -6.76
C LEU A 28 2.30 9.31 -6.37
N THR A 29 2.93 10.34 -6.94
CA THR A 29 4.26 10.77 -6.51
C THR A 29 4.25 11.31 -5.08
N ASN A 30 5.42 11.37 -4.44
CA ASN A 30 5.52 11.98 -3.11
C ASN A 30 5.14 13.47 -3.12
N ALA A 31 5.41 14.17 -4.23
CA ALA A 31 4.95 15.55 -4.47
C ALA A 31 3.43 15.63 -4.50
N ALA A 32 2.76 14.77 -5.28
CA ALA A 32 1.31 14.76 -5.36
C ALA A 32 0.64 14.42 -4.01
N MET A 33 1.23 13.51 -3.23
CA MET A 33 0.76 13.24 -1.86
C MET A 33 1.01 14.43 -0.93
N ALA A 34 2.15 15.10 -1.05
CA ALA A 34 2.50 16.28 -0.26
C ALA A 34 1.52 17.43 -0.51
N ASP A 35 1.19 17.70 -1.77
CA ASP A 35 0.22 18.71 -2.17
C ASP A 35 -1.17 18.42 -1.60
N ARG A 36 -1.64 17.16 -1.71
CA ARG A 36 -2.95 16.73 -1.18
C ARG A 36 -3.04 16.81 0.34
N TRP A 37 -1.95 16.57 1.03
CA TRP A 37 -1.92 16.56 2.50
C TRP A 37 -1.48 17.88 3.11
N HIS A 38 -1.14 18.87 2.27
CA HIS A 38 -0.57 20.16 2.68
C HIS A 38 0.65 20.01 3.59
N VAL A 39 1.57 19.12 3.22
CA VAL A 39 2.84 18.87 3.91
C VAL A 39 4.01 18.94 2.94
N THR A 40 5.24 18.86 3.44
CA THR A 40 6.42 18.76 2.57
C THR A 40 6.59 17.35 1.99
N GLU A 41 7.22 17.24 0.82
CA GLU A 41 7.68 15.95 0.29
C GLU A 41 8.54 15.15 1.26
N ARG A 42 9.36 15.83 2.07
CA ARG A 42 10.19 15.20 3.10
C ARG A 42 9.34 14.47 4.14
N THR A 43 8.22 15.07 4.54
CA THR A 43 7.27 14.44 5.47
C THR A 43 6.65 13.19 4.84
N VAL A 44 6.25 13.25 3.57
CA VAL A 44 5.73 12.07 2.84
C VAL A 44 6.79 10.97 2.75
N LYS A 45 8.04 11.32 2.39
CA LYS A 45 9.16 10.36 2.35
C LYS A 45 9.35 9.64 3.69
N LYS A 46 9.19 10.34 4.81
CA LYS A 46 9.24 9.74 6.15
C LYS A 46 8.13 8.72 6.36
N HIS A 47 6.88 9.05 6.00
CA HIS A 47 5.77 8.09 6.09
C HIS A 47 5.97 6.87 5.18
N VAL A 48 6.42 7.08 3.94
CA VAL A 48 6.71 5.98 2.99
C VAL A 48 7.83 5.09 3.50
N ALA A 49 8.91 5.66 4.04
CA ALA A 49 9.99 4.88 4.64
C ALA A 49 9.51 4.03 5.82
N ASN A 50 8.67 4.59 6.69
CA ASN A 50 8.08 3.84 7.79
C ASN A 50 7.16 2.70 7.29
N VAL A 51 6.40 2.92 6.23
CA VAL A 51 5.59 1.85 5.60
C VAL A 51 6.50 0.71 5.16
N PHE A 52 7.62 1.02 4.50
CA PHE A 52 8.55 0.00 4.02
C PHE A 52 9.15 -0.82 5.16
N ILE A 53 9.59 -0.14 6.22
CA ILE A 53 10.12 -0.79 7.42
C ILE A 53 9.07 -1.68 8.07
N LYS A 54 7.85 -1.17 8.28
CA LYS A 54 6.79 -1.89 9.00
C LYS A 54 6.21 -3.06 8.23
N LEU A 55 6.18 -2.99 6.90
CA LEU A 55 5.70 -4.07 6.03
C LEU A 55 6.82 -4.98 5.52
N GLU A 56 8.07 -4.73 5.94
CA GLU A 56 9.26 -5.48 5.52
C GLU A 56 9.44 -5.56 3.99
N ILE A 57 9.15 -4.46 3.30
CA ILE A 57 9.30 -4.33 1.84
C ILE A 57 10.39 -3.34 1.49
N SER A 58 10.92 -3.43 0.26
CA SER A 58 12.05 -2.61 -0.17
C SER A 58 11.70 -1.67 -1.31
N THR A 59 10.59 -1.93 -2.01
CA THR A 59 10.26 -1.21 -3.24
C THR A 59 8.88 -0.60 -3.22
N ARG A 60 8.77 0.49 -3.99
CA ARG A 60 7.49 1.14 -4.28
C ARG A 60 6.50 0.22 -5.00
N ALA A 61 6.99 -0.65 -5.88
CA ALA A 61 6.17 -1.59 -6.61
C ALA A 61 5.55 -2.63 -5.67
N GLU A 62 6.31 -3.14 -4.70
CA GLU A 62 5.80 -4.03 -3.66
C GLU A 62 4.68 -3.36 -2.84
N ALA A 63 4.88 -2.11 -2.45
CA ALA A 63 3.88 -1.34 -1.72
C ALA A 63 2.59 -1.14 -2.55
N ALA A 64 2.71 -0.85 -3.84
CA ALA A 64 1.56 -0.69 -4.73
C ALA A 64 0.76 -1.99 -4.90
N VAL A 65 1.46 -3.13 -5.00
CA VAL A 65 0.82 -4.46 -5.04
C VAL A 65 0.09 -4.73 -3.73
N ILE A 66 0.71 -4.51 -2.56
CA ILE A 66 0.04 -4.68 -1.26
C ILE A 66 -1.22 -3.81 -1.20
N ALA A 67 -1.11 -2.52 -1.52
CA ALA A 67 -2.24 -1.59 -1.50
C ALA A 67 -3.41 -2.07 -2.38
N THR A 68 -3.10 -2.62 -3.56
CA THR A 68 -4.10 -3.18 -4.48
C THR A 68 -4.77 -4.43 -3.90
N LEU A 69 -3.99 -5.32 -3.29
CA LEU A 69 -4.51 -6.55 -2.68
C LEU A 69 -5.40 -6.26 -1.47
N SER A 70 -5.01 -5.31 -0.62
CA SER A 70 -5.81 -4.87 0.52
C SER A 70 -7.16 -4.30 0.06
N LYS A 71 -7.15 -3.52 -1.02
CA LYS A 71 -8.37 -3.01 -1.66
C LYS A 71 -9.26 -4.15 -2.19
N CYS A 72 -8.72 -5.26 -2.67
CA CYS A 72 -9.52 -6.40 -3.13
C CYS A 72 -10.14 -7.20 -1.97
N ALA A 73 -9.44 -7.32 -0.83
CA ALA A 73 -9.95 -8.01 0.36
C ALA A 73 -11.20 -7.32 0.93
N GLU A 74 -11.23 -5.99 0.94
CA GLU A 74 -12.35 -5.20 1.49
C GLU A 74 -13.58 -5.14 0.57
N ARG A 75 -13.42 -5.42 -0.73
CA ARG A 75 -14.45 -5.19 -1.76
C ARG A 75 -15.12 -6.45 -2.26
N CYS A 76 -14.86 -7.60 -1.65
CA CYS A 76 -15.47 -8.88 -2.02
C CYS A 76 -16.63 -9.22 -1.07
N PRO A 77 -17.90 -8.96 -1.44
CA PRO A 77 -19.03 -9.29 -0.57
C PRO A 77 -19.36 -10.80 -0.53
N GLN A 78 -18.74 -11.66 -1.35
CA GLN A 78 -19.17 -13.07 -1.50
C GLN A 78 -18.07 -14.14 -1.71
N GLY A 79 -16.79 -13.89 -1.42
CA GLY A 79 -15.78 -14.96 -1.37
C GLY A 79 -15.42 -15.66 -2.68
N HIS A 80 -15.83 -15.14 -3.85
CA HIS A 80 -15.39 -15.63 -5.15
C HIS A 80 -14.20 -14.81 -5.65
N TRP A 81 -13.06 -15.47 -5.83
CA TRP A 81 -11.81 -14.86 -6.25
C TRP A 81 -11.90 -14.42 -7.73
N CYS A 82 -11.80 -13.12 -8.02
CA CYS A 82 -11.62 -12.60 -9.38
C CYS A 82 -10.20 -12.90 -9.85
N GLY A 83 -9.92 -14.14 -10.23
CA GLY A 83 -8.60 -14.53 -10.76
C GLY A 83 -8.30 -16.03 -10.81
N SER A 84 -9.21 -16.92 -10.40
CA SER A 84 -8.92 -18.36 -10.39
C SER A 84 -9.20 -18.96 -11.77
N SER A 85 -8.41 -18.56 -12.76
CA SER A 85 -8.12 -19.43 -13.90
C SER A 85 -6.72 -19.97 -13.70
N ARG A 86 -6.67 -21.06 -12.93
CA ARG A 86 -5.61 -22.05 -12.98
C ARG A 86 -5.50 -22.50 -14.46
N ILE A 87 -4.42 -22.09 -15.13
CA ILE A 87 -3.87 -22.85 -16.26
C ILE A 87 -3.10 -24.03 -15.66
#